data_AF-A0A9P5R460-F1
#
_entry.id   AF-A0A9P5R460-F1
#
_cell.length_a   1.000
_cell.length_b   1.000
_cell.length_c   1.000
_cell.angle_alpha   90.00
_cell.angle_beta   90.00
_cell.angle_gamma   90.00
#
_symmetry.space_group_name_H-M   'P 1'
#
loop_
_entity.id
_entity.type
_entity.pdbx_description
1 polymer ?
#
loop_
_entity_poly.entity_id
_entity_poly.type
_entity_poly.pdbx_seq_one_letter_code
_entity_poly.pdbx_strand_id
1 'polypeptide(L)'
;MSKYDYDGYDDTDTYELNQMQDHGNGSHDALMDVSQGGLKRDLRLRHMVMIAIAGTIGTGLFLTSGSTIATAGPGGALLAYVIIGIWLIFVCQAIGEIATLLPLPGAFNAWGGRVFDEAFSFQMTWMYCINWALTIPAQLSASSLIVSFWLPADTKFPPWVVPLIIIVLMVFINIAGVKTYGELEYWFSILKIVTIIIFIACGILVDAGAI
;
A
#
# COMPACT_ATOMS: atom_id res chain seq x y z
N MET A 1 -5.24 -16.36 -80.26
CA MET A 1 -4.40 -16.57 -79.06
C MET A 1 -4.48 -15.28 -78.25
N SER A 2 -4.99 -15.41 -77.03
CA SER A 2 -5.53 -14.34 -76.17
C SER A 2 -4.45 -13.39 -75.62
N LYS A 3 -4.84 -12.11 -75.47
CA LYS A 3 -4.51 -11.04 -74.49
C LYS A 3 -3.31 -11.29 -73.54
N TYR A 4 -2.52 -10.29 -73.14
CA TYR A 4 -2.94 -9.16 -72.30
C TYR A 4 -1.95 -7.98 -72.37
N ASP A 5 -2.52 -6.77 -72.46
CA ASP A 5 -1.98 -5.50 -72.01
C ASP A 5 -1.45 -5.61 -70.57
N TYR A 6 -0.26 -5.07 -70.34
CA TYR A 6 0.14 -4.59 -69.02
C TYR A 6 -0.19 -3.09 -68.97
N ASP A 7 -1.47 -2.81 -68.72
CA ASP A 7 -1.94 -1.48 -68.34
C ASP A 7 -1.56 -1.19 -66.88
N GLY A 8 -1.32 0.09 -66.64
CA GLY A 8 -0.77 0.64 -65.40
C GLY A 8 -1.41 0.10 -64.13
N TYR A 9 -0.56 -0.46 -63.27
CA TYR A 9 -0.84 -0.52 -61.86
C TYR A 9 -0.43 0.85 -61.30
N ASP A 10 -1.46 1.65 -61.02
CA ASP A 10 -1.35 2.99 -60.47
C ASP A 10 -0.73 2.88 -59.08
N ASP A 11 0.46 3.44 -58.90
CA ASP A 11 1.20 3.40 -57.64
C ASP A 11 0.38 4.07 -56.48
N THR A 12 -0.68 4.84 -56.81
CA THR A 12 -1.67 5.48 -55.90
C THR A 12 -2.26 4.56 -54.85
N ASP A 13 -2.64 3.36 -55.23
CA ASP A 13 -3.26 2.41 -54.31
C ASP A 13 -2.26 1.89 -53.26
N THR A 14 -0.97 1.85 -53.60
CA THR A 14 0.09 1.41 -52.69
C THR A 14 0.44 2.44 -51.64
N TYR A 15 0.33 3.75 -51.93
CA TYR A 15 0.51 4.77 -50.90
C TYR A 15 -0.69 4.84 -49.95
N GLU A 16 -1.91 4.64 -50.44
CA GLU A 16 -3.10 4.64 -49.58
C GLU A 16 -3.15 3.42 -48.65
N LEU A 17 -2.72 2.24 -49.11
CA LEU A 17 -2.60 1.05 -48.26
C LEU A 17 -1.52 1.20 -47.18
N ASN A 18 -0.39 1.83 -47.50
CA ASN A 18 0.66 2.13 -46.51
C ASN A 18 0.22 3.21 -45.51
N GLN A 19 -0.55 4.22 -45.93
CA GLN A 19 -1.10 5.24 -45.02
C GLN A 19 -2.20 4.69 -44.10
N MET A 20 -3.03 3.75 -44.58
CA MET A 20 -4.02 3.06 -43.73
C MET A 20 -3.36 2.08 -42.75
N GLN A 21 -2.23 1.45 -43.12
CA GLN A 21 -1.44 0.63 -42.20
C GLN A 21 -0.67 1.47 -41.16
N ASP A 22 -0.16 2.64 -41.54
CA ASP A 22 0.54 3.55 -40.62
C ASP A 22 -0.41 4.16 -39.56
N HIS A 23 -1.62 4.55 -39.98
CA HIS A 23 -2.66 5.03 -39.07
C HIS A 23 -3.28 3.93 -38.17
N GLY A 24 -3.27 2.67 -38.62
CA GLY A 24 -3.70 1.51 -37.83
C GLY A 24 -2.65 0.98 -36.86
N ASN A 25 -1.37 1.11 -37.20
CA ASN A 25 -0.25 0.62 -36.38
C ASN A 25 0.20 1.62 -35.31
N GLY A 26 0.12 2.93 -35.58
CA GLY A 26 0.45 3.97 -34.59
C GLY A 26 -0.48 3.98 -33.37
N SER A 27 -1.72 3.47 -33.50
CA SER A 27 -2.65 3.37 -32.39
C SER A 27 -2.42 2.10 -31.54
N HIS A 28 -2.03 0.98 -32.15
CA HIS A 28 -1.70 -0.23 -31.39
C HIS A 28 -0.32 -0.15 -30.71
N ASP A 29 0.65 0.54 -31.32
CA ASP A 29 1.97 0.76 -30.72
C ASP A 29 1.94 1.85 -29.64
N ALA A 30 1.10 2.90 -29.78
CA ALA A 30 0.94 3.92 -28.74
C ALA A 30 0.25 3.40 -27.46
N LEU A 31 -0.56 2.34 -27.54
CA LEU A 31 -1.17 1.73 -26.36
C LEU A 31 -0.24 0.71 -25.67
N MET A 32 0.83 0.29 -26.35
CA MET A 32 1.84 -0.64 -25.84
C MET A 32 3.10 0.06 -25.29
N ASP A 33 3.36 1.31 -25.69
CA ASP A 33 4.54 2.09 -25.26
C ASP A 33 4.40 2.77 -23.88
N VAL A 34 3.20 2.80 -23.28
CA VAL A 34 3.04 3.31 -21.89
C VAL A 34 3.60 2.31 -20.84
N SER A 35 4.14 1.16 -21.26
CA SER A 35 4.52 0.06 -20.37
C SER A 35 6.02 -0.08 -20.06
N GLN A 36 6.92 0.77 -20.59
CA GLN A 36 8.37 0.61 -20.40
C GLN A 36 9.12 1.80 -19.76
N GLY A 37 8.41 2.68 -19.05
CA GLY A 37 9.02 3.49 -18.01
C GLY A 37 9.31 2.64 -16.77
N GLY A 38 10.29 1.72 -16.86
CA GLY A 38 10.58 0.76 -15.79
C GLY A 38 10.73 1.44 -14.43
N LEU A 39 9.80 1.18 -13.50
CA LEU A 39 9.95 1.62 -12.12
C LEU A 39 11.26 1.06 -11.60
N LYS A 40 12.19 1.95 -11.24
CA LYS A 40 13.48 1.57 -10.68
C LYS A 40 13.24 0.82 -9.38
N ARG A 41 13.42 -0.50 -9.41
CA ARG A 41 13.09 -1.39 -8.31
C ARG A 41 14.14 -1.27 -7.21
N ASP A 42 13.98 -0.25 -6.37
CA ASP A 42 14.97 0.10 -5.34
C ASP A 42 14.73 -0.62 -4.00
N LEU A 43 13.52 -1.13 -3.78
CA LEU A 43 13.16 -1.93 -2.62
C LEU A 43 13.31 -3.43 -2.93
N ARG A 44 14.10 -4.12 -2.10
CA ARG A 44 14.25 -5.58 -2.16
C ARG A 44 13.03 -6.26 -1.54
N LEU A 45 12.75 -7.50 -1.96
CA LEU A 45 11.63 -8.31 -1.46
C LEU A 45 11.57 -8.35 0.07
N ARG A 46 12.73 -8.48 0.73
CA ARG A 46 12.85 -8.47 2.19
C ARG A 46 12.29 -7.19 2.84
N HIS A 47 12.48 -6.02 2.22
CA HIS A 47 11.95 -4.75 2.75
C HIS A 47 10.44 -4.72 2.56
N MET A 48 9.95 -5.13 1.39
CA MET A 48 8.51 -5.13 1.09
C MET A 48 7.72 -6.07 2.01
N VAL A 49 8.22 -7.29 2.24
CA VAL A 49 7.59 -8.26 3.16
C VAL A 49 7.57 -7.72 4.59
N MET A 50 8.68 -7.12 5.04
CA MET A 50 8.74 -6.56 6.40
C MET A 50 7.84 -5.34 6.58
N ILE A 51 7.78 -4.44 5.60
CA ILE A 51 6.84 -3.31 5.59
C ILE A 51 5.40 -3.82 5.67
N ALA A 52 5.06 -4.86 4.91
CA ALA A 52 3.71 -5.44 4.94
C ALA A 52 3.37 -6.00 6.33
N ILE A 53 4.27 -6.79 6.94
CA ILE A 53 4.04 -7.38 8.27
C ILE A 53 3.97 -6.31 9.36
N ALA A 54 4.88 -5.34 9.37
CA ALA A 54 4.88 -4.29 10.39
C ALA A 54 3.74 -3.29 10.20
N GLY A 55 3.31 -3.06 8.95
CA GLY A 55 2.15 -2.24 8.61
C GLY A 55 0.84 -2.84 9.10
N THR A 56 0.65 -4.16 8.97
CA THR A 56 -0.57 -4.84 9.46
C THR A 56 -0.66 -4.90 10.98
N ILE A 57 0.48 -5.07 11.66
CA ILE A 57 0.56 -5.03 13.12
C ILE A 57 0.23 -3.62 13.64
N GLY A 58 0.84 -2.60 13.03
CA GLY A 58 0.52 -1.20 13.23
C GLY A 58 0.61 -0.69 14.68
N THR A 59 0.20 0.56 14.88
CA THR A 59 0.04 1.17 16.22
C THR A 59 -1.26 0.75 16.89
N GLY A 60 -2.25 0.33 16.10
CA GLY A 60 -3.58 -0.09 16.57
C GLY A 60 -3.53 -1.31 17.50
N LEU A 61 -2.60 -2.25 17.29
CA LEU A 61 -2.47 -3.40 18.20
C LEU A 61 -2.09 -2.97 19.61
N PHE A 62 -1.28 -1.91 19.82
CA PHE A 62 -0.87 -1.51 21.16
C PHE A 62 -1.78 -0.45 21.78
N LEU A 63 -2.25 0.52 20.99
CA LEU A 63 -3.10 1.59 21.51
C LEU A 63 -4.57 1.18 21.66
N THR A 64 -5.08 0.38 20.73
CA THR A 64 -6.51 0.09 20.67
C THR A 64 -6.86 -1.21 21.36
N SER A 65 -5.99 -2.24 21.32
CA SER A 65 -6.30 -3.56 21.88
C SER A 65 -6.66 -3.52 23.36
N GLY A 66 -5.94 -2.73 24.16
CA GLY A 66 -6.22 -2.59 25.59
C GLY A 66 -7.63 -2.07 25.85
N SER A 67 -8.05 -1.04 25.11
CA SER A 67 -9.42 -0.50 25.19
C SER A 67 -10.45 -1.49 24.66
N THR A 68 -10.16 -2.22 23.57
CA THR A 68 -11.08 -3.22 23.00
C THR A 68 -11.29 -4.39 23.96
N ILE A 69 -10.24 -4.89 24.60
CA ILE A 69 -10.34 -5.98 25.58
C ILE A 69 -11.10 -5.49 26.82
N ALA A 70 -10.85 -4.27 27.28
CA ALA A 70 -11.54 -3.70 28.43
C ALA A 70 -13.06 -3.51 28.20
N THR A 71 -13.47 -3.15 26.98
CA THR A 71 -14.90 -2.90 26.68
C THR A 71 -15.65 -4.13 26.18
N ALA A 72 -15.03 -4.98 25.34
CA ALA A 72 -15.66 -6.16 24.76
C ALA A 72 -15.44 -7.45 25.58
N GLY A 73 -14.53 -7.42 26.55
CA GLY A 73 -14.07 -8.61 27.28
C GLY A 73 -13.14 -9.50 26.44
N PRO A 74 -12.42 -10.45 27.06
CA PRO A 74 -11.42 -11.28 26.37
C PRO A 74 -12.05 -12.18 25.31
N GLY A 75 -13.20 -12.78 25.59
CA GLY A 75 -13.92 -13.62 24.62
C GLY A 75 -14.50 -12.83 23.45
N GLY A 76 -15.07 -11.64 23.72
CA GLY A 76 -15.64 -10.78 22.69
C GLY A 76 -14.59 -10.21 21.74
N ALA A 77 -13.43 -9.79 22.29
CA ALA A 77 -12.30 -9.35 21.50
C ALA A 77 -11.78 -10.45 20.56
N LEU A 78 -11.56 -11.68 21.08
CA LEU A 78 -11.10 -12.81 20.26
C LEU A 78 -12.08 -13.16 19.12
N LEU A 79 -13.38 -13.22 19.42
CA LEU A 79 -14.40 -13.51 18.41
C LEU A 79 -14.41 -12.44 17.31
N ALA A 80 -14.31 -11.16 17.68
CA ALA A 80 -14.23 -10.06 16.72
C ALA A 80 -13.01 -10.19 15.80
N TYR A 81 -11.83 -10.49 16.35
CA TYR A 81 -10.62 -10.71 15.55
C TYR A 81 -10.75 -11.89 14.59
N VAL A 82 -11.38 -13.00 15.01
CA VAL A 82 -11.59 -14.18 14.16
C VAL A 82 -12.54 -13.85 13.00
N ILE A 83 -13.67 -13.20 13.28
CA ILE A 83 -14.66 -12.84 12.25
C ILE A 83 -14.05 -11.90 11.22
N ILE A 84 -13.36 -10.85 11.68
CA ILE A 84 -12.69 -9.89 10.78
C ILE A 84 -11.57 -10.57 10.01
N GLY A 85 -10.80 -11.47 10.64
CA GLY A 85 -9.75 -12.24 9.98
C GLY A 85 -10.27 -13.11 8.84
N ILE A 86 -11.37 -13.84 9.06
CA ILE A 86 -12.01 -14.65 8.01
C ILE A 86 -12.46 -13.76 6.85
N TRP A 87 -13.10 -12.62 7.15
CA TRP A 87 -13.53 -11.68 6.12
C TRP A 87 -12.35 -11.14 5.30
N LEU A 88 -11.24 -10.78 5.95
CA LEU A 88 -10.03 -10.31 5.27
C LEU A 88 -9.38 -11.36 4.37
N ILE A 89 -9.47 -12.66 4.71
CA ILE A 89 -8.96 -13.73 3.83
C ILE A 89 -9.68 -13.71 2.48
N PHE A 90 -11.01 -13.56 2.47
CA PHE A 90 -11.77 -13.46 1.22
C PHE A 90 -11.38 -12.22 0.40
N VAL A 91 -11.18 -11.08 1.06
CA VAL A 91 -10.74 -9.84 0.41
C VAL A 91 -9.35 -10.01 -0.22
N CYS A 92 -8.39 -10.53 0.54
CA CYS A 92 -7.02 -10.78 0.04
C CYS A 92 -7.00 -11.76 -1.12
N GLN A 93 -7.85 -12.79 -1.09
CA GLN A 93 -7.95 -13.76 -2.18
C GLN A 93 -8.46 -13.11 -3.47
N ALA A 94 -9.54 -12.32 -3.39
CA ALA A 94 -10.07 -11.58 -4.53
C ALA A 94 -9.04 -10.60 -5.12
N ILE A 95 -8.30 -9.89 -4.26
CA ILE A 95 -7.22 -8.99 -4.68
C ILE A 95 -6.09 -9.78 -5.35
N GLY A 96 -5.73 -10.95 -4.82
CA GLY A 96 -4.68 -11.82 -5.38
C GLY A 96 -5.02 -12.32 -6.78
N GLU A 97 -6.26 -12.75 -7.01
CA GLU A 97 -6.74 -13.16 -8.34
C GLU A 97 -6.61 -12.00 -9.34
N ILE A 98 -7.08 -10.80 -8.98
CA ILE A 98 -6.96 -9.61 -9.85
C ILE A 98 -5.50 -9.24 -10.11
N ALA A 99 -4.64 -9.30 -9.08
CA ALA A 99 -3.22 -8.96 -9.19
C ALA A 99 -2.45 -9.89 -10.16
N THR A 100 -2.84 -11.17 -10.24
CA THR A 100 -2.21 -12.13 -11.17
C THR A 100 -2.76 -12.01 -12.59
N LEU A 101 -4.03 -11.64 -12.76
CA LEU A 101 -4.66 -11.45 -14.06
C LEU A 101 -4.22 -10.17 -14.76
N LEU A 102 -4.00 -9.08 -14.02
CA LEU A 102 -3.68 -7.75 -14.55
C LEU A 102 -2.46 -7.14 -13.84
N PRO A 103 -1.22 -7.51 -14.23
CA PRO A 103 0.00 -6.97 -13.65
C PRO A 103 0.31 -5.57 -14.21
N LEU A 104 -0.56 -4.60 -13.90
CA LEU A 104 -0.43 -3.21 -14.37
C LEU A 104 0.46 -2.39 -13.42
N PRO A 105 1.42 -1.62 -13.96
CA PRO A 105 2.10 -0.59 -13.19
C PRO A 105 1.09 0.52 -12.83
N GLY A 106 0.83 0.73 -11.54
CA GLY A 106 -0.21 1.65 -11.07
C GLY A 106 -0.95 1.23 -9.79
N ALA A 107 -0.67 0.02 -9.28
CA ALA A 107 -1.28 -0.55 -8.06
C ALA A 107 -2.82 -0.69 -8.17
N PHE A 108 -3.49 -0.88 -7.03
CA PHE A 108 -4.91 -1.23 -6.95
C PHE A 108 -5.88 -0.22 -7.59
N ASN A 109 -5.48 1.06 -7.73
CA ASN A 109 -6.29 2.07 -8.41
C ASN A 109 -6.42 1.79 -9.91
N ALA A 110 -5.37 1.25 -10.54
CA ALA A 110 -5.38 0.89 -11.96
C ALA A 110 -6.24 -0.35 -12.24
N TRP A 111 -6.43 -1.23 -11.25
CA TRP A 111 -7.30 -2.40 -11.37
C TRP A 111 -8.78 -2.01 -11.43
N GLY A 112 -9.19 -1.00 -10.68
CA GLY A 112 -10.59 -0.58 -10.60
C GLY A 112 -11.21 -0.21 -11.96
N GLY A 113 -10.46 0.53 -12.78
CA GLY A 113 -10.94 1.00 -14.09
C GLY A 113 -10.94 -0.10 -15.16
N ARG A 114 -10.12 -1.14 -14.99
CA ARG A 114 -10.03 -2.27 -15.94
C ARG A 114 -10.97 -3.42 -15.60
N VAL A 115 -11.25 -3.64 -14.32
CA VAL A 115 -12.06 -4.78 -13.83
C VAL A 115 -13.53 -4.41 -13.68
N PHE A 116 -13.83 -3.18 -13.25
CA PHE A 116 -15.19 -2.76 -12.91
C PHE A 116 -15.68 -1.66 -13.84
N ASP A 117 -15.26 -0.43 -13.58
CA ASP A 117 -15.68 0.77 -14.31
C ASP A 117 -14.75 1.95 -13.98
N GLU A 118 -14.68 2.93 -14.87
CA GLU A 118 -13.86 4.12 -14.69
C GLU A 118 -14.32 4.95 -13.47
N ALA A 119 -15.64 5.06 -13.26
CA ALA A 119 -16.19 5.76 -12.10
C ALA A 119 -15.81 5.11 -10.76
N PHE A 120 -15.73 3.78 -10.71
CA PHE A 120 -15.30 3.04 -9.52
C PHE A 120 -13.84 3.32 -9.19
N SER A 121 -12.97 3.39 -10.20
CA SER A 121 -11.55 3.72 -10.03
C SER A 121 -11.33 5.13 -9.49
N PHE A 122 -12.16 6.09 -9.94
CA PHE A 122 -12.14 7.46 -9.44
C PHE A 122 -12.52 7.51 -7.96
N GLN A 123 -13.61 6.82 -7.57
CA GLN A 123 -14.02 6.72 -6.18
C GLN A 123 -12.95 6.07 -5.30
N MET A 124 -12.34 4.97 -5.76
CA MET A 124 -11.28 4.26 -5.03
C MET A 124 -10.07 5.16 -4.75
N THR A 125 -9.69 5.98 -5.74
CA THR A 125 -8.59 6.93 -5.62
C THR A 125 -8.89 7.99 -4.55
N TRP A 126 -10.10 8.56 -4.55
CA TRP A 126 -10.52 9.51 -3.52
C TRP A 126 -10.62 8.89 -2.14
N MET A 127 -11.18 7.68 -2.03
CA MET A 127 -11.25 6.95 -0.76
C MET A 127 -9.86 6.66 -0.21
N TYR A 128 -8.91 6.30 -1.06
CA TYR A 128 -7.52 6.09 -0.67
C TYR A 128 -6.85 7.39 -0.21
N CYS A 129 -7.06 8.49 -0.94
CA CYS A 129 -6.56 9.81 -0.54
C CYS A 129 -7.09 10.22 0.84
N ILE A 130 -8.40 10.09 1.06
CA ILE A 130 -9.05 10.41 2.34
C ILE A 130 -8.54 9.48 3.45
N ASN A 131 -8.36 8.18 3.17
CA ASN A 131 -7.82 7.22 4.14
C ASN A 131 -6.45 7.66 4.65
N TRP A 132 -5.53 8.06 3.76
CA TRP A 132 -4.21 8.56 4.19
C TRP A 132 -4.29 9.93 4.86
N ALA A 133 -5.16 10.81 4.40
CA ALA A 133 -5.38 12.12 5.01
C ALA A 133 -5.89 12.03 6.44
N LEU A 134 -6.65 10.98 6.79
CA LEU A 134 -7.10 10.70 8.16
C LEU A 134 -6.09 9.90 8.98
N THR A 135 -5.43 8.94 8.34
CA THR A 135 -4.53 8.00 9.03
C THR A 135 -3.26 8.71 9.53
N ILE A 136 -2.67 9.61 8.75
CA ILE A 136 -1.44 10.32 9.17
C ILE A 136 -1.67 11.17 10.43
N PRO A 137 -2.69 12.06 10.50
CA PRO A 137 -2.99 12.81 11.73
C PRO A 137 -3.35 11.91 12.92
N ALA A 138 -4.03 10.79 12.69
CA ALA A 138 -4.35 9.83 13.74
C ALA A 138 -3.08 9.20 14.34
N GLN A 139 -2.11 8.81 13.51
CA GLN A 139 -0.83 8.27 13.96
C GLN A 139 0.01 9.32 14.70
N LEU A 140 0.01 10.57 14.23
CA LEU A 140 0.68 11.67 14.91
C LEU A 140 0.05 11.96 16.28
N SER A 141 -1.28 11.96 16.37
CA SER A 141 -2.00 12.14 17.65
C SER A 141 -1.70 11.01 18.63
N ALA A 142 -1.68 9.77 18.15
CA ALA A 142 -1.27 8.60 18.91
C ALA A 142 0.15 8.72 19.45
N SER A 143 1.09 9.23 18.65
CA SER A 143 2.48 9.43 19.10
C SER A 143 2.60 10.43 20.26
N SER A 144 1.80 11.51 20.23
CA SER A 144 1.76 12.47 21.33
C SER A 144 1.20 11.85 22.60
N LEU A 145 0.17 11.01 22.49
CA LEU A 145 -0.41 10.30 23.63
C LEU A 145 0.62 9.35 24.27
N ILE A 146 1.36 8.59 23.46
CA ILE A 146 2.40 7.68 23.94
C ILE A 146 3.48 8.44 24.70
N VAL A 147 4.01 9.55 24.16
CA VAL A 147 5.06 10.32 24.85
C VAL A 147 4.54 10.95 26.14
N SER A 148 3.29 11.43 26.14
CA SER A 148 2.67 12.01 27.35
C SER A 148 2.52 10.99 28.48
N PHE A 149 2.39 9.69 28.17
CA PHE A 149 2.31 8.63 29.17
C PHE A 149 3.60 8.47 29.98
N TRP A 150 4.76 8.79 29.38
CA TRP A 150 6.07 8.66 30.04
C TRP A 150 6.56 9.93 30.72
N LEU A 151 5.88 11.07 30.50
CA LEU A 151 6.25 12.35 31.11
C LEU A 151 5.63 12.49 32.51
N PRO A 152 6.32 13.11 33.48
CA PRO A 152 5.74 13.41 34.77
C PRO A 152 4.47 14.27 34.63
N ALA A 153 3.45 14.00 35.45
CA ALA A 153 2.15 14.68 35.40
C ALA A 153 2.24 16.22 35.54
N ASP A 154 3.29 16.72 36.17
CA ASP A 154 3.54 18.14 36.38
C ASP A 154 4.16 18.85 35.17
N THR A 155 4.62 18.09 34.18
CA THR A 155 5.24 18.62 32.96
C THR A 155 4.16 18.99 31.95
N LYS A 156 3.87 20.28 31.81
CA LYS A 156 3.01 20.79 30.71
C LYS A 156 3.76 20.70 29.37
N PHE A 157 3.78 19.52 28.79
CA PHE A 157 4.39 19.31 27.47
C PHE A 157 3.37 19.64 26.37
N PRO A 158 3.69 20.54 25.41
CA PRO A 158 2.74 20.89 24.37
C PRO A 158 2.51 19.71 23.41
N PRO A 159 1.26 19.30 23.14
CA PRO A 159 0.95 18.09 22.38
C PRO A 159 1.33 18.18 20.88
N TRP A 160 1.58 19.38 20.36
CA TRP A 160 1.98 19.59 18.97
C TRP A 160 3.48 19.36 18.73
N VAL A 161 4.31 19.34 19.78
CA VAL A 161 5.77 19.25 19.64
C VAL A 161 6.19 17.86 19.14
N VAL A 162 5.61 16.78 19.68
CA VAL A 162 5.94 15.41 19.24
C VAL A 162 5.57 15.17 17.77
N PRO A 163 4.34 15.48 17.30
CA PRO A 163 3.99 15.41 15.89
C PRO A 163 4.92 16.21 14.99
N LEU A 164 5.28 17.44 15.38
CA LEU A 164 6.15 18.31 14.59
C LEU A 164 7.53 17.67 14.39
N ILE A 165 8.12 17.14 15.45
CA ILE A 165 9.43 16.47 15.39
C ILE A 165 9.38 15.26 14.45
N ILE A 166 8.32 14.45 14.53
CA ILE A 166 8.14 13.27 13.67
C ILE A 166 7.99 13.67 12.20
N ILE A 167 7.21 14.71 11.90
CA ILE A 167 7.05 15.22 10.53
C ILE A 167 8.40 15.70 9.99
N VAL A 168 9.14 16.49 10.77
CA VAL A 168 10.46 16.99 10.37
C VAL A 168 11.42 15.83 10.08
N LEU A 169 11.47 14.82 10.96
CA LEU A 169 12.27 13.62 10.76
C LEU A 169 11.87 12.86 9.48
N MET A 170 10.57 12.69 9.24
CA MET A 170 10.05 12.04 8.03
C MET A 170 10.42 12.79 6.75
N VAL A 171 10.38 14.12 6.77
CA VAL A 171 10.83 14.96 5.64
C VAL A 171 12.33 14.75 5.38
N PHE A 172 13.17 14.73 6.42
CA PHE A 172 14.60 14.44 6.26
C PHE A 172 14.87 13.06 5.64
N ILE A 173 14.15 12.04 6.10
CA ILE A 173 14.28 10.67 5.56
C ILE A 173 13.79 10.63 4.10
N ASN A 174 12.72 11.36 3.78
CA ASN A 174 12.19 11.42 2.41
C ASN A 174 13.22 12.01 1.43
N ILE A 175 13.98 13.02 1.87
CA ILE A 175 15.08 13.61 1.07
C ILE A 175 16.25 12.63 0.90
N ALA A 176 16.52 11.77 1.88
CA ALA A 176 17.60 10.77 1.84
C ALA A 176 17.36 9.59 0.88
N GLY A 177 16.19 9.56 0.21
CA GLY A 177 15.87 8.59 -0.85
C GLY A 177 15.21 7.30 -0.35
N VAL A 178 14.54 6.61 -1.29
CA VAL A 178 13.68 5.45 -1.03
C VAL A 178 14.41 4.23 -0.45
N LYS A 179 15.71 4.05 -0.75
CA LYS A 179 16.53 2.99 -0.14
C LYS A 179 16.69 3.17 1.36
N THR A 180 17.05 4.39 1.76
CA THR A 180 17.27 4.77 3.15
C THR A 180 16.00 4.59 3.95
N TYR A 181 14.86 5.02 3.40
CA TYR A 181 13.54 4.76 3.97
C TYR A 181 13.27 3.26 4.16
N GLY A 182 13.51 2.45 3.12
CA GLY A 182 13.31 1.00 3.18
C GLY A 182 14.18 0.29 4.21
N GLU A 183 15.43 0.72 4.40
CA GLU A 183 16.32 0.17 5.43
C GLU A 183 15.89 0.58 6.84
N LEU A 184 15.55 1.86 7.06
CA LEU A 184 15.05 2.34 8.35
C LEU A 184 13.78 1.60 8.74
N GLU A 185 12.83 1.48 7.82
CA GLU A 185 11.58 0.80 8.10
C GLU A 185 11.79 -0.69 8.37
N TYR A 186 12.73 -1.34 7.70
CA TYR A 186 13.12 -2.71 8.00
C TYR A 186 13.61 -2.85 9.45
N TRP A 187 14.50 -1.96 9.92
CA TRP A 187 14.98 -1.97 11.30
C TRP A 187 13.87 -1.67 12.32
N PHE A 188 13.01 -0.69 12.05
CA PHE A 188 11.86 -0.38 12.92
C PHE A 188 10.85 -1.52 12.96
N SER A 189 10.65 -2.23 11.85
CA SER A 189 9.78 -3.40 11.76
C SER A 189 10.28 -4.54 12.64
N ILE A 190 11.59 -4.81 12.65
CA ILE A 190 12.20 -5.81 13.54
C ILE A 190 11.93 -5.45 15.00
N LEU A 191 12.16 -4.19 15.40
CA LEU A 191 11.93 -3.74 16.77
C LEU A 191 10.48 -3.94 17.21
N LYS A 192 9.50 -3.63 16.33
CA LYS A 192 8.08 -3.84 16.60
C LYS A 192 7.76 -5.33 16.82
N ILE A 193 8.26 -6.21 15.95
CA ILE A 193 8.03 -7.66 16.06
C ILE A 193 8.64 -8.22 17.35
N VAL A 194 9.88 -7.85 17.67
CA VAL A 194 10.55 -8.28 18.91
C VAL A 194 9.77 -7.81 20.14
N THR A 195 9.25 -6.57 20.13
CA THR A 195 8.44 -6.03 21.23
C THR A 195 7.18 -6.87 21.48
N ILE A 196 6.53 -7.36 20.42
CA ILE A 196 5.34 -8.23 20.55
C ILE A 196 5.72 -9.58 21.15
N ILE A 197 6.82 -10.18 20.71
CA ILE A 197 7.28 -11.48 21.24
C ILE A 197 7.55 -11.35 22.74
N ILE A 198 8.22 -10.29 23.16
CA ILE A 198 8.47 -10.01 24.58
C ILE A 198 7.14 -9.79 25.31
N PHE A 199 6.23 -8.99 24.76
CA PHE A 199 4.93 -8.72 25.37
C PHE A 199 4.11 -10.00 25.59
N ILE A 200 4.07 -10.90 24.61
CA ILE A 200 3.38 -12.20 24.72
C ILE A 200 4.07 -13.09 25.76
N ALA A 201 5.41 -13.18 25.74
CA ALA A 201 6.15 -13.98 26.70
C ALA A 201 5.93 -13.50 28.15
N CYS A 202 5.96 -12.18 28.38
CA CYS A 202 5.62 -11.59 29.67
C CYS A 202 4.18 -11.88 30.07
N GLY A 203 3.22 -11.76 29.14
CA GLY A 203 1.81 -12.09 29.39
C GLY A 203 1.62 -13.54 29.86
N ILE A 204 2.30 -14.50 29.22
CA ILE A 204 2.26 -15.91 29.61
C ILE A 204 2.89 -16.13 31.00
N LEU A 205 4.00 -15.45 31.30
CA LEU A 205 4.65 -15.56 32.62
C LEU A 205 3.76 -15.03 33.76
N VAL A 206 3.05 -13.93 33.52
CA VAL A 206 2.08 -13.36 34.46
C VAL A 206 0.88 -14.30 34.64
N ASP A 207 0.35 -14.88 33.57
CA ASP A 207 -0.77 -15.84 33.64
C ASP A 207 -0.40 -17.13 34.40
N ALA A 208 0.84 -17.60 34.21
CA ALA A 208 1.39 -18.74 34.94
C ALA A 208 1.74 -18.44 36.42
N GLY A 209 1.59 -17.18 36.87
CA GLY A 209 1.88 -16.75 38.24
C GLY A 209 3.37 -16.73 38.61
N ALA A 210 4.26 -16.70 37.61
CA ALA A 210 5.70 -16.61 37.83
C ALA A 210 6.17 -15.19 38.20
N ILE A 211 5.33 -14.18 37.93
CA ILE A 211 5.49 -12.74 38.21
C ILE A 211 4.14 -12.24 38.73
#